data_AF-A0A969DF48-F1
#
_entry.id   AF-A0A969DF48-F1
#
_cell.length_a   1.000
_cell.length_b   1.000
_cell.length_c   1.000
_cell.angle_alpha   90.00
_cell.angle_beta   90.00
_cell.angle_gamma   90.00
#
_symmetry.space_group_name_H-M   'P 1'
#
loop_
_entity.id
_entity.type
_entity.pdbx_description
1 polymer ?
#
loop_
_entity_poly.entity_id
_entity_poly.type
_entity_poly.pdbx_seq_one_letter_code
_entity_poly.pdbx_strand_id
1 'polypeptide(L)'
;MFKKLCIKVFQAINLTVGATSLVAIAVGALTVFGSSGLLCLEKAGVKTIPEKRIHQTLQLGMGSTLLGTVGFVSATLAATCIASILDAVDWDDEEESPTSNNTNSVVFKSSASITTTENNDLLYLYQIMRIEGCSHLDTKLIVGRIEDEVLRKLVVYDFLDSRRKDSLMELFNLDFDEDKLIGKAFSSLKSNPWNAVCEFVDFYRPQLEFKSSYEEFSSFNLEICAGCRNFHGANKIVCGMHPYGWDESCTCPDWQSDKHQKRVYFPFEREEVIEQLNQSIEINQASLIKNDNGTLTLWDEHTNRRFGFSWAGILLDASDKLVDLGEHARLLSYVQYFSVRAVIEFDYSSKIDEFAQQLKGIATVEISDTGINIRVNHCPKLNINIQRQYRFLLNGIPLYPYESIVPQVLKYNYNLVTFVEWLKVNKARVSQ
;
A
#
# COMPACT_ATOMS: atom_id res chain seq x y z
N MET A 1 -4.23 32.60 -41.71
CA MET A 1 -5.68 32.88 -41.46
C MET A 1 -6.46 31.63 -41.04
N PHE A 2 -6.34 30.52 -41.76
CA PHE A 2 -7.07 29.26 -41.49
C PHE A 2 -6.84 28.67 -40.08
N LYS A 3 -5.58 28.58 -39.61
CA LYS A 3 -5.23 28.07 -38.26
C LYS A 3 -5.90 28.87 -37.12
N LYS A 4 -5.94 30.21 -37.22
CA LYS A 4 -6.61 31.09 -36.25
C LYS A 4 -8.14 30.94 -36.29
N LEU A 5 -8.72 30.66 -37.46
CA LEU A 5 -10.15 30.36 -37.61
C LEU A 5 -10.50 29.02 -36.96
N CYS A 6 -9.71 27.97 -37.19
CA CYS A 6 -9.91 26.64 -36.60
C CYS A 6 -9.84 26.67 -35.07
N ILE A 7 -8.87 27.41 -34.49
CA ILE A 7 -8.74 27.54 -33.04
C ILE A 7 -9.97 28.22 -32.43
N LYS A 8 -10.47 29.30 -33.04
CA LYS A 8 -11.67 30.00 -32.56
C LYS A 8 -12.93 29.14 -32.64
N VAL A 9 -13.10 28.40 -33.74
CA VAL A 9 -14.23 27.47 -33.92
C VAL A 9 -14.17 26.35 -32.87
N PHE A 10 -12.98 25.80 -32.64
CA PHE A 10 -12.80 24.70 -31.68
C PHE A 10 -13.00 25.15 -30.23
N GLN A 11 -12.55 26.36 -29.86
CA GLN A 11 -12.83 26.97 -28.55
C GLN A 11 -14.34 27.20 -28.33
N ALA A 12 -15.06 27.66 -29.36
CA ALA A 12 -16.50 27.86 -29.29
C ALA A 12 -17.27 26.54 -29.11
N ILE A 13 -16.86 25.49 -29.83
CA ILE A 13 -17.41 24.13 -29.66
C ILE A 13 -17.14 23.62 -28.25
N ASN A 14 -15.91 23.77 -27.75
CA ASN A 14 -15.51 23.26 -26.45
C ASN A 14 -16.24 23.94 -25.28
N LEU A 15 -16.43 25.26 -25.37
CA LEU A 15 -17.23 26.03 -24.40
C LEU A 15 -18.69 25.59 -24.41
N THR A 16 -19.25 25.35 -25.61
CA THR A 16 -20.64 24.91 -25.76
C THR A 16 -20.85 23.51 -25.17
N VAL A 17 -19.94 22.57 -25.46
CA VAL A 17 -19.99 21.20 -24.90
C VAL A 17 -19.82 21.22 -23.38
N GLY A 18 -18.87 21.99 -22.85
CA GLY A 18 -18.70 22.12 -21.40
C GLY A 18 -19.95 22.69 -20.70
N ALA A 19 -20.58 23.71 -21.30
CA ALA A 19 -21.80 24.31 -20.76
C ALA A 19 -23.00 23.35 -20.80
N THR A 20 -23.21 22.63 -21.91
CA THR A 20 -24.31 21.65 -22.02
C THR A 20 -24.11 20.46 -21.09
N SER A 21 -22.86 20.02 -20.90
CA SER A 21 -22.50 18.99 -19.93
C SER A 21 -22.78 19.39 -18.49
N LEU A 22 -22.45 20.63 -18.09
CA LEU A 22 -22.79 21.14 -16.75
C LEU A 22 -24.29 21.21 -16.50
N VAL A 23 -25.07 21.63 -17.50
CA VAL A 23 -26.54 21.64 -17.42
C VAL A 23 -27.08 20.22 -17.28
N ALA A 24 -26.55 19.25 -18.03
CA ALA A 24 -26.94 17.85 -17.91
C ALA A 24 -26.63 17.26 -16.52
N ILE A 25 -25.48 17.59 -15.94
CA ILE A 25 -25.12 17.22 -14.56
C ILE A 25 -26.10 17.83 -13.56
N ALA A 26 -26.39 19.14 -13.68
CA ALA A 26 -27.28 19.83 -12.75
C ALA A 26 -28.72 19.26 -12.78
N VAL A 27 -29.27 19.05 -13.98
CA VAL A 27 -30.60 18.44 -14.16
C VAL A 27 -30.61 16.99 -13.68
N GLY A 28 -29.56 16.22 -13.98
CA GLY A 28 -29.41 14.85 -13.50
C GLY A 28 -29.32 14.76 -11.97
N ALA A 29 -28.60 15.66 -11.32
CA ALA A 29 -28.48 15.69 -9.86
C ALA A 29 -29.83 16.04 -9.20
N LEU A 30 -30.52 17.06 -9.70
CA LEU A 30 -31.85 17.45 -9.19
C LEU A 30 -32.87 16.31 -9.30
N THR A 31 -32.84 15.56 -10.41
CA THR A 31 -33.73 14.41 -10.61
C THR A 31 -33.36 13.25 -9.69
N VAL A 32 -32.08 12.93 -9.51
CA VAL A 32 -31.65 11.87 -8.57
C VAL A 32 -32.05 12.19 -7.14
N PHE A 33 -31.77 13.41 -6.65
CA PHE A 33 -32.14 13.80 -5.29
C PHE A 33 -33.65 13.90 -5.09
N GLY A 34 -34.38 14.44 -6.07
CA GLY A 34 -35.84 14.49 -6.04
C GLY A 34 -36.50 13.11 -6.00
N SER A 35 -36.05 12.19 -6.86
CA SER A 35 -36.57 10.81 -6.92
C SER A 35 -36.19 9.98 -5.70
N SER A 36 -34.99 10.17 -5.15
CA SER A 36 -34.55 9.51 -3.92
C SER A 36 -35.36 9.99 -2.71
N GLY A 37 -35.64 11.28 -2.62
CA GLY A 37 -36.53 11.84 -1.60
C GLY A 37 -37.96 11.29 -1.70
N LEU A 38 -38.50 11.14 -2.92
CA LEU A 38 -39.81 10.55 -3.15
C LEU A 38 -39.88 9.07 -2.71
N LEU A 39 -38.82 8.28 -2.91
CA LEU A 39 -38.73 6.90 -2.40
C LEU A 39 -38.71 6.84 -0.87
N CYS A 40 -38.02 7.78 -0.21
CA CYS A 40 -38.02 7.86 1.26
C CYS A 40 -39.41 8.21 1.81
N LEU A 41 -40.14 9.12 1.14
CA LEU A 41 -41.51 9.48 1.52
C LEU A 41 -42.51 8.33 1.32
N GLU A 42 -42.39 7.58 0.22
CA GLU A 42 -43.21 6.39 -0.04
C GLU A 42 -42.97 5.30 1.03
N LYS A 43 -41.70 5.03 1.37
CA LYS A 43 -41.34 4.10 2.46
C LYS A 43 -41.82 4.56 3.84
N ALA A 44 -42.05 5.85 4.03
CA ALA A 44 -42.64 6.41 5.24
C ALA A 44 -44.18 6.41 5.23
N GLY A 45 -44.82 5.80 4.22
CA GLY A 45 -46.27 5.66 4.12
C GLY A 45 -46.99 6.89 3.55
N VAL A 46 -46.25 7.86 3.00
CA VAL A 46 -46.83 9.03 2.32
C VAL A 46 -47.21 8.63 0.89
N LYS A 47 -48.47 8.86 0.50
CA LYS A 47 -48.96 8.49 -0.84
C LYS A 47 -48.34 9.40 -1.90
N THR A 48 -47.41 8.87 -2.69
CA THR A 48 -46.70 9.57 -3.78
C THR A 48 -47.07 8.98 -5.15
N ILE A 49 -46.36 9.41 -6.21
CA ILE A 49 -46.46 8.87 -7.58
C ILE A 49 -46.02 7.39 -7.58
N PRO A 50 -46.56 6.51 -8.44
CA PRO A 50 -46.21 5.09 -8.45
C PRO A 50 -44.68 4.82 -8.49
N GLU A 51 -44.20 3.95 -7.60
CA GLU A 51 -42.80 3.52 -7.46
C GLU A 51 -42.08 3.24 -8.80
N LYS A 52 -42.78 2.58 -9.73
CA LYS A 52 -42.26 2.28 -11.09
C LYS A 52 -41.85 3.52 -11.87
N ARG A 53 -42.59 4.64 -11.74
CA ARG A 53 -42.20 5.93 -12.36
C ARG A 53 -41.04 6.56 -11.61
N ILE A 54 -40.97 6.43 -10.29
CA ILE A 54 -39.87 6.99 -9.50
C ILE A 54 -38.54 6.33 -9.90
N HIS A 55 -38.51 5.01 -10.07
CA HIS A 55 -37.33 4.29 -10.56
C HIS A 55 -36.92 4.65 -11.99
N GLN A 56 -37.87 4.82 -12.92
CA GLN A 56 -37.56 5.28 -14.28
C GLN A 56 -36.94 6.68 -14.29
N THR A 57 -37.44 7.57 -13.44
CA THR A 57 -36.92 8.95 -13.33
C THR A 57 -35.53 8.97 -12.68
N LEU A 58 -35.29 8.10 -11.70
CA LEU A 58 -33.98 7.90 -11.08
C LEU A 58 -32.94 7.40 -12.09
N GLN A 59 -33.28 6.40 -12.91
CA GLN A 59 -32.40 5.88 -13.96
C GLN A 59 -32.07 6.94 -15.02
N LEU A 60 -33.04 7.76 -15.42
CA LEU A 60 -32.82 8.90 -16.32
C LEU A 60 -31.90 9.96 -15.71
N GLY A 61 -32.05 10.25 -14.41
CA GLY A 61 -31.18 11.18 -13.69
C GLY A 61 -29.74 10.67 -13.57
N MET A 62 -29.56 9.39 -13.26
CA MET A 62 -28.24 8.73 -13.23
C MET A 62 -27.59 8.70 -14.62
N GLY A 63 -28.35 8.39 -15.66
CA GLY A 63 -27.84 8.44 -17.05
C GLY A 63 -27.41 9.84 -17.48
N SER A 64 -28.18 10.87 -17.11
CA SER A 64 -27.89 12.27 -17.45
C SER A 64 -26.66 12.81 -16.72
N THR A 65 -26.47 12.44 -15.45
CA THR A 65 -25.25 12.79 -14.69
C THR A 65 -24.01 12.11 -15.28
N LEU A 66 -24.08 10.82 -15.61
CA LEU A 66 -22.96 10.08 -16.22
C LEU A 66 -22.58 10.63 -17.61
N LEU A 67 -23.54 10.92 -18.48
CA LEU A 67 -23.25 11.52 -19.78
C LEU A 67 -22.70 12.95 -19.66
N GLY A 68 -23.22 13.72 -18.70
CA GLY A 68 -22.74 15.06 -18.40
C GLY A 68 -21.31 15.07 -17.88
N THR A 69 -20.91 14.13 -17.01
CA THR A 69 -19.52 14.06 -16.50
C THR A 69 -18.53 13.66 -17.59
N VAL A 70 -18.88 12.72 -18.47
CA VAL A 70 -18.04 12.34 -19.63
C VAL A 70 -17.83 13.52 -20.58
N GLY A 71 -18.90 14.26 -20.88
CA GLY A 71 -18.82 15.46 -21.73
C GLY A 71 -18.03 16.61 -21.09
N PHE A 72 -18.13 16.79 -19.78
CA PHE A 72 -17.36 17.81 -19.06
C PHE A 72 -15.86 17.48 -19.06
N VAL A 73 -15.49 16.24 -18.72
CA VAL A 73 -14.08 15.81 -18.67
C VAL A 73 -13.40 15.92 -20.04
N SER A 74 -14.10 15.53 -21.11
CA SER A 74 -13.60 15.66 -22.48
C SER A 74 -13.40 17.13 -22.89
N ALA A 75 -14.29 18.03 -22.45
CA ALA A 75 -14.13 19.47 -22.71
C ALA A 75 -12.93 20.07 -21.98
N THR A 76 -12.66 19.64 -20.73
CA THR A 76 -11.51 20.11 -19.95
C THR A 76 -10.19 19.63 -20.57
N LEU A 77 -10.12 18.36 -21.01
CA LEU A 77 -8.96 17.80 -21.70
C LEU A 77 -8.67 18.53 -23.01
N ALA A 78 -9.71 18.81 -23.80
CA ALA A 78 -9.59 19.57 -25.03
C ALA A 78 -9.09 21.00 -24.77
N ALA A 79 -9.54 21.66 -23.70
CA ALA A 79 -9.07 23.00 -23.32
C ALA A 79 -7.58 22.99 -22.93
N THR A 80 -7.14 21.98 -22.17
CA THR A 80 -5.72 21.85 -21.78
C THR A 80 -4.81 21.59 -22.97
N CYS A 81 -5.21 20.75 -23.92
CA CYS A 81 -4.42 20.51 -25.14
C CYS A 81 -4.25 21.77 -25.99
N ILE A 82 -5.28 22.64 -26.06
CA ILE A 82 -5.20 23.92 -26.78
C ILE A 82 -4.23 24.87 -26.07
N ALA A 83 -4.22 24.91 -24.74
CA ALA A 83 -3.29 25.71 -23.96
C ALA A 83 -1.83 25.24 -24.19
N SER A 84 -1.59 23.92 -24.21
CA SER A 84 -0.26 23.35 -24.51
C SER A 84 0.23 23.67 -25.92
N ILE A 85 -0.67 23.67 -26.92
CA ILE A 85 -0.33 24.03 -28.31
C ILE A 85 -0.07 25.54 -28.45
N LEU A 86 -0.67 26.37 -27.59
CA LEU A 86 -0.41 27.82 -27.56
C LEU A 86 0.92 28.15 -26.87
N ASP A 87 1.30 27.40 -25.83
CA ASP A 87 2.59 27.56 -25.13
C ASP A 87 3.79 27.04 -25.95
N ALA A 88 3.60 26.03 -26.79
CA ALA A 88 4.66 25.44 -27.62
C ALA A 88 5.09 26.30 -28.84
N VAL A 89 4.67 27.56 -28.92
CA VAL A 89 4.95 28.46 -30.07
C VAL A 89 6.06 29.48 -29.75
N ASP A 90 6.63 29.50 -28.54
CA ASP A 90 7.50 30.60 -28.10
C ASP A 90 8.98 30.26 -27.86
N TRP A 91 9.52 29.20 -28.47
CA TRP A 91 10.98 28.96 -28.46
C TRP A 91 11.49 28.51 -29.83
N ASP A 92 12.30 29.39 -30.43
CA ASP A 92 13.12 29.14 -31.61
C ASP A 92 14.31 28.22 -31.26
N ASP A 93 14.62 27.34 -32.21
CA ASP A 93 15.91 26.75 -32.62
C ASP A 93 16.92 26.30 -31.55
N GLU A 94 17.07 24.97 -31.40
CA GLU A 94 18.38 24.30 -31.55
C GLU A 94 18.18 22.79 -31.77
N GLU A 95 18.76 22.28 -32.86
CA GLU A 95 18.76 20.88 -33.28
C GLU A 95 19.75 20.05 -32.44
N GLU A 96 19.26 19.03 -31.73
CA GLU A 96 20.03 17.79 -31.49
C GLU A 96 19.12 16.57 -31.69
N SER A 97 19.68 15.56 -32.36
CA SER A 97 19.04 14.35 -32.87
C SER A 97 18.45 13.41 -31.79
N PRO A 98 17.32 12.72 -32.03
CA PRO A 98 16.63 11.94 -31.01
C PRO A 98 17.04 10.46 -31.01
N THR A 99 17.48 9.95 -29.86
CA THR A 99 17.26 8.54 -29.49
C THR A 99 16.04 8.48 -28.58
N SER A 100 14.89 8.10 -29.13
CA SER A 100 13.63 8.00 -28.40
C SER A 100 13.61 6.79 -27.46
N ASN A 101 13.81 7.01 -26.16
CA ASN A 101 13.38 6.05 -25.13
C ASN A 101 12.04 6.52 -24.57
N ASN A 102 10.94 6.13 -25.22
CA ASN A 102 9.59 6.40 -24.73
C ASN A 102 9.33 5.58 -23.47
N THR A 103 9.46 6.20 -22.30
CA THR A 103 9.06 5.59 -21.02
C THR A 103 7.61 5.97 -20.73
N ASN A 104 6.73 4.99 -20.51
CA ASN A 104 5.33 5.27 -20.22
C ASN A 104 5.17 5.80 -18.79
N SER A 105 4.27 6.78 -18.61
CA SER A 105 3.97 7.31 -17.29
C SER A 105 2.49 7.71 -17.11
N VAL A 106 1.97 7.57 -15.90
CA VAL A 106 0.62 8.03 -15.51
C VAL A 106 0.71 8.91 -14.27
N VAL A 107 0.00 10.05 -14.28
CA VAL A 107 0.06 11.09 -13.24
C VAL A 107 -1.18 11.05 -12.36
N PHE A 108 -0.98 10.97 -11.04
CA PHE A 108 -2.03 11.04 -10.01
C PHE A 108 -1.89 12.31 -9.17
N LYS A 109 -3.01 12.94 -8.79
CA LYS A 109 -3.01 14.10 -7.89
C LYS A 109 -2.69 13.63 -6.46
N SER A 110 -1.66 14.22 -5.85
CA SER A 110 -1.28 13.91 -4.47
C SER A 110 -2.04 14.77 -3.45
N SER A 111 -2.20 14.26 -2.24
CA SER A 111 -2.59 15.01 -1.04
C SER A 111 -1.40 15.02 -0.07
N ALA A 112 -0.68 16.14 -0.05
CA ALA A 112 0.53 16.44 0.74
C ALA A 112 1.80 15.66 0.35
N SER A 113 2.95 16.35 0.40
CA SER A 113 4.28 15.84 -0.02
C SER A 113 5.35 16.20 1.00
N ILE A 114 6.37 15.35 1.13
CA ILE A 114 7.68 15.68 1.72
C ILE A 114 8.72 15.56 0.61
N THR A 115 9.69 16.47 0.59
CA THR A 115 10.83 16.50 -0.33
C THR A 115 11.88 15.46 0.04
N THR A 116 12.40 14.73 -0.95
CA THR A 116 13.62 13.94 -0.83
C THR A 116 14.68 14.45 -1.80
N THR A 117 15.88 14.65 -1.26
CA THR A 117 17.07 15.14 -1.93
C THR A 117 17.71 14.05 -2.78
N GLU A 118 18.18 14.45 -3.97
CA GLU A 118 18.92 13.64 -4.95
C GLU A 118 20.12 12.93 -4.32
N ASN A 119 20.26 11.63 -4.57
CA ASN A 119 21.50 10.91 -4.32
C ASN A 119 21.79 9.90 -5.45
N ASN A 120 23.07 9.83 -5.81
CA ASN A 120 23.59 9.45 -7.13
C ASN A 120 23.83 7.94 -7.37
N ASP A 121 23.02 7.06 -6.77
CA ASP A 121 22.94 5.64 -7.14
C ASP A 121 21.48 5.17 -6.91
N LEU A 122 20.60 5.52 -7.85
CA LEU A 122 19.16 5.29 -7.70
C LEU A 122 18.85 3.79 -7.86
N LEU A 123 18.70 3.10 -6.73
CA LEU A 123 18.07 1.79 -6.69
C LEU A 123 16.55 1.96 -6.72
N TYR A 124 15.91 1.40 -7.73
CA TYR A 124 14.46 1.49 -7.92
C TYR A 124 13.75 0.27 -7.38
N LEU A 125 12.61 0.49 -6.70
CA LEU A 125 11.66 -0.56 -6.33
C LEU A 125 10.58 -0.65 -7.41
N TYR A 126 10.52 -1.80 -8.08
CA TYR A 126 9.46 -2.13 -9.03
C TYR A 126 8.43 -3.04 -8.40
N GLN A 127 7.17 -2.80 -8.72
CA GLN A 127 6.03 -3.59 -8.30
C GLN A 127 5.24 -4.03 -9.53
N ILE A 128 4.70 -5.25 -9.46
CA ILE A 128 3.75 -5.74 -10.43
C ILE A 128 2.36 -5.29 -10.01
N MET A 129 1.64 -4.60 -10.89
CA MET A 129 0.41 -3.89 -10.55
C MET A 129 -0.65 -4.06 -11.64
N ARG A 130 -1.90 -3.86 -11.25
CA ARG A 130 -3.04 -3.61 -12.15
C ARG A 130 -3.65 -2.27 -11.73
N ILE A 131 -3.75 -1.32 -12.66
CA ILE A 131 -4.30 0.01 -12.38
C ILE A 131 -5.71 0.07 -12.95
N GLU A 132 -6.69 0.15 -12.05
CA GLU A 132 -8.10 0.31 -12.42
C GLU A 132 -8.46 1.78 -12.65
N GLY A 133 -9.51 2.02 -13.45
CA GLY A 133 -10.03 3.35 -13.71
C GLY A 133 -9.23 4.16 -14.74
N CYS A 134 -8.24 3.54 -15.39
CA CYS A 134 -7.45 4.14 -16.44
C CYS A 134 -7.60 3.33 -17.74
N SER A 135 -8.38 3.83 -18.71
CA SER A 135 -8.84 3.04 -19.87
C SER A 135 -7.75 2.37 -20.71
N HIS A 136 -6.52 2.88 -20.69
CA HIS A 136 -5.40 2.29 -21.42
C HIS A 136 -4.64 1.19 -20.64
N LEU A 137 -4.80 1.17 -19.31
CA LEU A 137 -4.22 0.20 -18.37
C LEU A 137 -5.24 -0.80 -17.81
N ASP A 138 -6.52 -0.50 -17.97
CA ASP A 138 -7.60 -1.29 -17.41
C ASP A 138 -7.43 -2.75 -17.84
N THR A 139 -7.52 -3.67 -16.87
CA THR A 139 -7.30 -5.13 -17.02
C THR A 139 -5.88 -5.59 -17.38
N LYS A 140 -4.91 -4.69 -17.59
CA LYS A 140 -3.54 -5.06 -17.96
C LYS A 140 -2.61 -5.12 -16.75
N LEU A 141 -1.77 -6.15 -16.74
CA LEU A 141 -0.68 -6.27 -15.78
C LEU A 141 0.52 -5.45 -16.25
N ILE A 142 1.02 -4.59 -15.37
CA ILE A 142 2.18 -3.76 -15.62
C ILE A 142 3.26 -4.06 -14.58
N VAL A 143 4.51 -3.82 -14.97
CA VAL A 143 5.58 -3.54 -14.01
C VAL A 143 5.70 -2.03 -13.90
N GLY A 144 5.77 -1.51 -12.68
CA GLY A 144 5.94 -0.08 -12.51
C GLY A 144 6.55 0.31 -11.18
N ARG A 145 6.91 1.57 -11.08
CA ARG A 145 7.36 2.20 -9.83
C ARG A 145 6.62 3.50 -9.63
N ILE A 146 6.54 3.92 -8.38
CA ILE A 146 5.93 5.18 -7.98
C ILE A 146 7.05 6.17 -7.71
N GLU A 147 7.00 7.32 -8.37
CA GLU A 147 7.85 8.47 -8.13
C GLU A 147 7.01 9.60 -7.52
N ASP A 148 7.49 10.17 -6.42
CA ASP A 148 6.84 11.30 -5.78
C ASP A 148 7.42 12.61 -6.38
N GLU A 149 6.59 13.34 -7.10
CA GLU A 149 6.85 14.73 -7.49
C GLU A 149 6.24 15.68 -6.46
N VAL A 150 6.73 16.92 -6.41
CA VAL A 150 6.36 17.96 -5.43
C VAL A 150 4.84 18.12 -5.23
N LEU A 151 4.02 17.82 -6.23
CA LEU A 151 2.55 17.95 -6.15
C LEU A 151 1.77 16.70 -6.60
N ARG A 152 2.46 15.64 -7.01
CA ARG A 152 1.87 14.55 -7.80
C ARG A 152 2.58 13.23 -7.56
N LYS A 153 1.87 12.13 -7.74
CA LYS A 153 2.50 10.80 -7.82
C LYS A 153 2.55 10.39 -9.29
N LEU A 154 3.73 10.06 -9.76
CA LEU A 154 3.96 9.55 -11.11
C LEU A 154 4.14 8.05 -11.03
N VAL A 155 3.40 7.29 -11.82
CA VAL A 155 3.66 5.87 -12.02
C VAL A 155 4.41 5.71 -13.33
N VAL A 156 5.67 5.30 -13.25
CA VAL A 156 6.50 4.95 -14.40
C VAL A 156 6.36 3.45 -14.63
N TYR A 157 5.94 3.02 -15.83
CA TYR A 157 5.55 1.63 -16.04
C TYR A 157 5.87 1.08 -17.44
N ASP A 158 5.81 -0.24 -17.55
CA ASP A 158 5.75 -0.95 -18.83
C ASP A 158 4.84 -2.18 -18.75
N PHE A 159 4.41 -2.69 -19.89
CA PHE A 159 3.54 -3.86 -19.97
C PHE A 159 4.34 -5.16 -19.84
N LEU A 160 3.78 -6.13 -19.13
CA LEU A 160 4.34 -7.47 -19.06
C LEU A 160 3.79 -8.32 -20.21
N ASP A 161 4.70 -8.83 -21.05
CA ASP A 161 4.36 -9.84 -22.06
C ASP A 161 4.12 -11.23 -21.42
N SER A 162 3.49 -12.14 -22.16
CA SER A 162 3.17 -13.48 -21.65
C SER A 162 4.41 -14.23 -21.14
N ARG A 163 5.53 -14.16 -21.86
CA ARG A 163 6.75 -14.91 -21.51
C ARG A 163 7.34 -14.43 -20.19
N ARG A 164 7.36 -13.12 -19.94
CA ARG A 164 7.87 -12.55 -18.69
C ARG A 164 6.89 -12.75 -17.55
N LYS A 165 5.56 -12.75 -17.79
CA LYS A 165 4.59 -13.17 -16.76
C LYS A 165 4.87 -14.59 -16.29
N ASP A 166 5.00 -15.54 -17.22
CA ASP A 166 5.29 -16.95 -16.88
C ASP A 166 6.58 -17.08 -16.09
N SER A 167 7.63 -16.38 -16.53
CA SER A 167 8.91 -16.34 -15.82
C SER A 167 8.76 -15.80 -14.40
N LEU A 168 8.03 -14.71 -14.22
CA LEU A 168 7.82 -14.10 -12.89
C LEU A 168 6.96 -15.01 -12.00
N MET A 169 5.91 -15.66 -12.52
CA MET A 169 5.09 -16.59 -11.75
C MET A 169 5.90 -17.78 -11.25
N GLU A 170 6.79 -18.31 -12.09
CA GLU A 170 7.69 -19.39 -11.73
C GLU A 170 8.74 -18.95 -10.68
N LEU A 171 9.30 -17.74 -10.82
CA LEU A 171 10.24 -17.18 -9.85
C LEU A 171 9.60 -16.96 -8.48
N PHE A 172 8.37 -16.44 -8.46
CA PHE A 172 7.62 -16.18 -7.23
C PHE A 172 6.85 -17.41 -6.70
N ASN A 173 6.97 -18.58 -7.34
CA ASN A 173 6.27 -19.82 -6.98
C ASN A 173 4.73 -19.65 -6.87
N LEU A 174 4.09 -19.14 -7.92
CA LEU A 174 2.67 -18.72 -7.88
C LEU A 174 1.69 -19.68 -8.56
N ASP A 175 2.11 -20.90 -8.91
CA ASP A 175 1.27 -21.89 -9.58
C ASP A 175 0.57 -21.36 -10.85
N PHE A 176 1.24 -20.47 -11.59
CA PHE A 176 0.72 -19.81 -12.79
C PHE A 176 -0.57 -18.99 -12.59
N ASP A 177 -0.81 -18.51 -11.35
CA ASP A 177 -1.90 -17.59 -11.05
C ASP A 177 -1.46 -16.13 -11.27
N GLU A 178 -1.92 -15.53 -12.37
CA GLU A 178 -1.57 -14.15 -12.75
C GLU A 178 -2.02 -13.13 -11.70
N ASP A 179 -3.15 -13.36 -11.00
CA ASP A 179 -3.64 -12.39 -10.01
C ASP A 179 -2.75 -12.39 -8.76
N LYS A 180 -2.06 -13.50 -8.46
CA LYS A 180 -1.06 -13.55 -7.37
C LYS A 180 0.25 -12.82 -7.70
N LEU A 181 0.50 -12.45 -8.96
CA LEU A 181 1.64 -11.59 -9.29
C LEU A 181 1.43 -10.17 -8.76
N ILE A 182 0.18 -9.73 -8.61
CA ILE A 182 -0.14 -8.37 -8.17
C ILE A 182 0.44 -8.15 -6.76
N GLY A 183 1.24 -7.10 -6.62
CA GLY A 183 1.90 -6.75 -5.38
C GLY A 183 3.25 -7.42 -5.18
N LYS A 184 3.73 -8.30 -6.05
CA LYS A 184 5.13 -8.77 -6.02
C LYS A 184 6.08 -7.65 -6.43
N ALA A 185 7.22 -7.57 -5.77
CA ALA A 185 8.19 -6.49 -5.96
C ALA A 185 9.63 -7.00 -6.11
N PHE A 186 10.47 -6.18 -6.74
CA PHE A 186 11.90 -6.42 -6.88
C PHE A 186 12.65 -5.11 -7.08
N SER A 187 13.93 -5.08 -6.74
CA SER A 187 14.83 -3.95 -7.01
C SER A 187 15.63 -4.08 -8.30
N SER A 188 15.96 -2.94 -8.90
CA SER A 188 16.85 -2.83 -10.07
C SER A 188 17.50 -1.45 -10.13
N LEU A 189 18.72 -1.39 -10.70
CA LEU A 189 19.40 -0.13 -11.01
C LEU A 189 18.91 0.48 -12.34
N LYS A 190 18.14 -0.26 -13.13
CA LYS A 190 17.60 0.23 -14.40
C LYS A 190 16.42 1.15 -14.13
N SER A 191 16.49 2.37 -14.66
CA SER A 191 15.42 3.36 -14.58
C SER A 191 14.26 3.13 -15.56
N ASN A 192 14.39 2.18 -16.49
CA ASN A 192 13.29 1.80 -17.37
C ASN A 192 12.66 0.48 -16.87
N PRO A 193 11.32 0.41 -16.69
CA PRO A 193 10.66 -0.77 -16.12
C PRO A 193 10.86 -2.05 -16.93
N TRP A 194 10.83 -1.97 -18.27
CA TRP A 194 11.09 -3.12 -19.13
C TRP A 194 12.51 -3.66 -18.97
N ASN A 195 13.50 -2.76 -18.98
CA ASN A 195 14.90 -3.13 -18.77
C ASN A 195 15.11 -3.74 -17.37
N ALA A 196 14.39 -3.23 -16.35
CA ALA A 196 14.44 -3.77 -15.00
C ALA A 196 13.89 -5.20 -14.92
N VAL A 197 12.74 -5.49 -15.55
CA VAL A 197 12.20 -6.86 -15.62
C VAL A 197 13.15 -7.79 -16.39
N CYS A 198 13.70 -7.31 -17.52
CA CYS A 198 14.66 -8.10 -18.28
C CYS A 198 15.88 -8.44 -17.43
N GLU A 199 16.48 -7.46 -16.76
CA GLU A 199 17.61 -7.68 -15.84
C GLU A 199 17.26 -8.68 -14.73
N PHE A 200 16.11 -8.51 -14.08
CA PHE A 200 15.66 -9.37 -12.99
C PHE A 200 15.49 -10.82 -13.45
N VAL A 201 14.72 -11.04 -14.53
CA VAL A 201 14.48 -12.40 -15.03
C VAL A 201 15.75 -13.02 -15.61
N ASP A 202 16.61 -12.23 -16.24
CA ASP A 202 17.85 -12.75 -16.84
C ASP A 202 18.87 -13.14 -15.76
N PHE A 203 18.91 -12.43 -14.64
CA PHE A 203 19.69 -12.81 -13.46
C PHE A 203 19.25 -14.17 -12.89
N TYR A 204 17.93 -14.43 -12.84
CA TYR A 204 17.37 -15.69 -12.36
C TYR A 204 17.13 -16.74 -13.46
N ARG A 205 17.56 -16.49 -14.71
CA ARG A 205 17.35 -17.42 -15.83
C ARG A 205 17.89 -18.83 -15.56
N PRO A 206 19.07 -19.02 -14.94
CA PRO A 206 19.51 -20.36 -14.57
C PRO A 206 18.55 -21.08 -13.62
N GLN A 207 17.89 -20.36 -12.70
CA GLN A 207 16.86 -20.94 -11.82
C GLN A 207 15.66 -21.43 -12.63
N LEU A 208 15.20 -20.60 -13.57
CA LEU A 208 14.06 -20.91 -14.43
C LEU A 208 14.32 -22.13 -15.33
N GLU A 209 15.50 -22.17 -15.96
CA GLU A 209 15.91 -23.30 -16.80
C GLU A 209 15.96 -24.58 -15.97
N PHE A 210 16.52 -24.51 -14.75
CA PHE A 210 16.57 -25.66 -13.84
C PHE A 210 15.17 -26.15 -13.43
N LYS A 211 14.31 -25.26 -12.93
CA LYS A 211 12.93 -25.60 -12.53
C LYS A 211 12.11 -26.22 -13.67
N SER A 212 12.28 -25.71 -14.89
CA SER A 212 11.58 -26.24 -16.06
C SER A 212 12.04 -27.64 -16.49
N SER A 213 13.21 -28.10 -16.04
CA SER A 213 13.84 -29.33 -16.51
C SER A 213 13.48 -30.57 -15.70
N TYR A 214 13.08 -30.45 -14.42
CA TYR A 214 12.78 -31.60 -13.56
C TYR A 214 11.78 -31.27 -12.44
N GLU A 215 10.61 -31.94 -12.43
CA GLU A 215 9.54 -31.82 -11.41
C GLU A 215 9.99 -32.24 -9.99
N GLU A 216 11.03 -33.07 -9.89
CA GLU A 216 11.50 -33.69 -8.64
C GLU A 216 12.25 -32.73 -7.70
N PHE A 217 12.59 -31.51 -8.17
CA PHE A 217 13.41 -30.53 -7.43
C PHE A 217 12.64 -29.29 -6.91
N SER A 218 11.32 -29.39 -6.77
CA SER A 218 10.48 -28.31 -6.20
C SER A 218 10.72 -28.04 -4.70
N SER A 219 11.48 -28.89 -3.99
CA SER A 219 11.73 -28.80 -2.54
C SER A 219 13.07 -28.15 -2.13
N PHE A 220 13.86 -27.64 -3.09
CA PHE A 220 15.19 -27.09 -2.82
C PHE A 220 15.18 -25.57 -2.68
N ASN A 221 15.93 -25.02 -1.71
CA ASN A 221 16.12 -23.57 -1.60
C ASN A 221 17.15 -23.09 -2.64
N LEU A 222 16.64 -22.69 -3.81
CA LEU A 222 17.43 -22.24 -4.96
C LEU A 222 17.92 -20.78 -4.84
N GLU A 223 17.45 -20.04 -3.83
CA GLU A 223 17.83 -18.64 -3.63
C GLU A 223 19.30 -18.49 -3.25
N ILE A 224 19.84 -19.47 -2.51
CA ILE A 224 21.24 -19.48 -2.05
C ILE A 224 22.21 -19.63 -3.23
N CYS A 225 21.73 -20.14 -4.37
CA CYS A 225 22.49 -20.33 -5.60
C CYS A 225 22.34 -19.18 -6.59
N ALA A 226 21.51 -18.18 -6.28
CA ALA A 226 21.18 -17.12 -7.22
C ALA A 226 22.45 -16.38 -7.68
N GLY A 227 22.73 -16.40 -8.99
CA GLY A 227 23.94 -15.80 -9.56
C GLY A 227 25.18 -16.71 -9.59
N CYS A 228 25.08 -17.97 -9.16
CA CYS A 228 26.11 -18.97 -9.43
C CYS A 228 25.94 -19.54 -10.85
N ARG A 229 27.01 -19.53 -11.66
CA ARG A 229 27.02 -20.12 -13.01
C ARG A 229 26.60 -21.60 -13.04
N ASN A 230 26.79 -22.31 -11.92
CA ASN A 230 26.60 -23.76 -11.80
C ASN A 230 25.53 -24.14 -10.75
N PHE A 231 24.81 -23.16 -10.19
CA PHE A 231 23.60 -23.38 -9.39
C PHE A 231 23.72 -24.17 -8.08
N HIS A 232 24.68 -23.83 -7.22
CA HIS A 232 25.02 -24.62 -6.04
C HIS A 232 24.03 -24.49 -4.86
N GLY A 233 23.14 -25.49 -4.71
CA GLY A 233 22.14 -25.61 -3.63
C GLY A 233 22.73 -25.83 -2.24
N ALA A 234 22.10 -25.25 -1.21
CA ALA A 234 22.63 -25.29 0.15
C ALA A 234 22.39 -26.60 0.90
N ASN A 235 21.47 -27.48 0.48
CA ASN A 235 21.18 -28.70 1.25
C ASN A 235 20.60 -29.83 0.41
N LYS A 236 21.50 -30.56 -0.25
CA LYS A 236 21.31 -31.74 -1.12
C LYS A 236 21.22 -31.37 -2.60
N ILE A 237 22.22 -31.87 -3.33
CA ILE A 237 22.45 -31.94 -4.79
C ILE A 237 21.82 -30.86 -5.68
N VAL A 238 22.62 -29.85 -6.08
CA VAL A 238 22.55 -29.24 -7.43
C VAL A 238 23.92 -28.71 -7.87
N CYS A 239 24.99 -29.50 -7.76
CA CYS A 239 26.29 -29.11 -8.33
C CYS A 239 26.92 -30.34 -8.99
N GLY A 240 27.14 -30.28 -10.31
CA GLY A 240 27.86 -31.34 -11.03
C GLY A 240 29.31 -31.54 -10.56
N MET A 241 29.89 -30.55 -9.86
CA MET A 241 31.26 -30.60 -9.32
C MET A 241 31.32 -31.10 -7.87
N HIS A 242 30.28 -30.86 -7.05
CA HIS A 242 30.19 -31.28 -5.63
C HIS A 242 28.89 -32.03 -5.35
N PRO A 243 28.77 -33.31 -5.76
CA PRO A 243 27.54 -34.09 -5.66
C PRO A 243 27.08 -34.36 -4.21
N TYR A 244 27.91 -34.09 -3.20
CA TYR A 244 27.58 -34.27 -1.78
C TYR A 244 27.58 -32.97 -0.97
N GLY A 245 27.60 -31.80 -1.65
CA GLY A 245 27.73 -30.49 -1.01
C GLY A 245 29.18 -30.14 -0.62
N TRP A 246 29.36 -28.94 -0.10
CA TRP A 246 30.58 -28.50 0.58
C TRP A 246 30.25 -28.24 2.06
N ASP A 247 31.27 -28.11 2.90
CA ASP A 247 31.09 -27.88 4.34
C ASP A 247 30.19 -26.66 4.62
N GLU A 248 29.13 -26.86 5.42
CA GLU A 248 28.15 -25.83 5.82
C GLU A 248 28.81 -24.60 6.46
N SER A 249 30.01 -24.78 7.05
CA SER A 249 30.78 -23.71 7.67
C SER A 249 31.56 -22.82 6.69
N CYS A 250 31.58 -23.15 5.40
CA CYS A 250 32.40 -22.48 4.39
C CYS A 250 31.55 -21.87 3.26
N THR A 251 32.00 -20.72 2.72
CA THR A 251 31.49 -20.20 1.43
C THR A 251 31.85 -21.19 0.32
N CYS A 252 30.93 -21.41 -0.63
CA CYS A 252 31.16 -22.36 -1.72
C CYS A 252 32.50 -22.05 -2.45
N PRO A 253 33.44 -23.02 -2.54
CA PRO A 253 34.78 -22.79 -3.09
C PRO A 253 34.75 -22.43 -4.59
N ASP A 254 33.68 -22.85 -5.29
CA ASP A 254 33.44 -22.57 -6.70
C ASP A 254 32.42 -21.44 -6.92
N TRP A 255 32.12 -20.65 -5.88
CA TRP A 255 31.31 -19.45 -6.01
C TRP A 255 32.03 -18.41 -6.87
N GLN A 256 31.78 -18.47 -8.16
CA GLN A 256 32.15 -17.42 -9.09
C GLN A 256 30.97 -16.44 -9.13
N SER A 257 30.94 -15.47 -8.20
CA SER A 257 30.14 -14.28 -8.46
C SER A 257 30.72 -13.66 -9.71
N ASP A 258 30.09 -13.84 -10.86
CA ASP A 258 30.51 -13.12 -12.04
C ASP A 258 30.54 -11.64 -11.64
N LYS A 259 31.71 -10.99 -11.72
CA LYS A 259 31.87 -9.60 -11.24
C LYS A 259 30.91 -8.64 -11.97
N HIS A 260 30.32 -9.10 -13.06
CA HIS A 260 29.37 -8.40 -13.91
C HIS A 260 27.88 -8.71 -13.61
N GLN A 261 27.55 -9.54 -12.62
CA GLN A 261 26.16 -9.92 -12.27
C GLN A 261 25.87 -9.86 -10.76
N LYS A 262 26.53 -8.98 -9.99
CA LYS A 262 26.06 -8.71 -8.62
C LYS A 262 24.80 -7.85 -8.70
N ARG A 263 23.64 -8.47 -8.50
CA ARG A 263 22.38 -7.74 -8.30
C ARG A 263 22.52 -6.86 -7.07
N VAL A 264 22.10 -5.60 -7.19
CA VAL A 264 22.01 -4.68 -6.05
C VAL A 264 20.65 -4.86 -5.41
N TYR A 265 20.64 -4.95 -4.08
CA TYR A 265 19.44 -5.16 -3.28
C TYR A 265 19.23 -3.94 -2.39
N PHE A 266 17.98 -3.70 -2.01
CA PHE A 266 17.76 -2.83 -0.87
C PHE A 266 18.38 -3.47 0.39
N PRO A 267 18.79 -2.66 1.39
CA PRO A 267 19.45 -3.17 2.58
C PRO A 267 18.73 -4.34 3.26
N PHE A 268 17.40 -4.35 3.21
CA PHE A 268 16.56 -5.34 3.87
C PHE A 268 15.66 -6.11 2.89
N GLU A 269 16.05 -6.21 1.61
CA GLU A 269 15.31 -7.03 0.63
C GLU A 269 15.68 -8.51 0.72
N ARG A 270 16.88 -8.85 1.18
CA ARG A 270 17.36 -10.24 1.21
C ARG A 270 16.88 -10.97 2.47
N GLU A 271 16.42 -12.21 2.30
CA GLU A 271 15.86 -13.02 3.39
C GLU A 271 16.89 -13.28 4.49
N GLU A 272 18.15 -13.56 4.12
CA GLU A 272 19.20 -13.86 5.10
C GLU A 272 19.49 -12.69 6.04
N VAL A 273 19.29 -11.45 5.56
CA VAL A 273 19.42 -10.25 6.40
C VAL A 273 18.27 -10.18 7.41
N ILE A 274 17.06 -10.56 7.02
CA ILE A 274 15.88 -10.57 7.90
C ILE A 274 16.03 -11.63 8.98
N GLU A 275 16.43 -12.85 8.59
CA GLU A 275 16.72 -13.94 9.53
C GLU A 275 17.78 -13.54 10.56
N GLN A 276 18.87 -12.89 10.13
CA GLN A 276 19.91 -12.41 11.04
C GLN A 276 19.38 -11.36 12.03
N LEU A 277 18.53 -10.43 11.58
CA LEU A 277 17.94 -9.42 12.47
C LEU A 277 16.98 -10.07 13.49
N ASN A 278 16.19 -11.07 13.05
CA ASN A 278 15.25 -11.80 13.90
C ASN A 278 15.92 -12.49 15.09
N GLN A 279 17.10 -13.08 14.90
CA GLN A 279 17.88 -13.70 15.98
C GLN A 279 18.11 -12.77 17.19
N SER A 280 18.13 -11.45 16.97
CA SER A 280 18.34 -10.47 18.03
C SER A 280 17.08 -9.98 18.74
N ILE A 281 15.89 -10.23 18.18
CA ILE A 281 14.61 -9.66 18.68
C ILE A 281 13.59 -10.72 19.10
N GLU A 282 13.69 -11.95 18.61
CA GLU A 282 12.76 -13.04 18.91
C GLU A 282 12.66 -13.35 20.41
N ILE A 283 13.79 -13.33 21.12
CA ILE A 283 13.84 -13.53 22.58
C ILE A 283 12.95 -12.56 23.34
N ASN A 284 12.71 -11.38 22.77
CA ASN A 284 11.88 -10.35 23.35
C ASN A 284 10.50 -10.32 22.70
N GLN A 285 9.95 -11.43 22.18
CA GLN A 285 8.58 -11.49 21.63
C GLN A 285 8.33 -10.51 20.48
N ALA A 286 9.33 -10.31 19.61
CA ALA A 286 9.19 -9.49 18.41
C ALA A 286 9.75 -10.24 17.20
N SER A 287 9.11 -10.07 16.05
CA SER A 287 9.51 -10.72 14.80
C SER A 287 9.44 -9.73 13.64
N LEU A 288 10.37 -9.87 12.70
CA LEU A 288 10.44 -9.10 11.46
C LEU A 288 10.09 -10.02 10.30
N ILE A 289 9.06 -9.64 9.56
CA ILE A 289 8.52 -10.41 8.45
C ILE A 289 8.73 -9.59 7.18
N LYS A 290 9.31 -10.21 6.14
CA LYS A 290 9.40 -9.59 4.82
C LYS A 290 8.11 -9.82 4.05
N ASN A 291 7.56 -8.74 3.49
CA ASN A 291 6.42 -8.81 2.60
C ASN A 291 6.90 -8.74 1.14
N ASP A 292 6.18 -9.40 0.24
CA ASP A 292 6.55 -9.44 -1.19
C ASP A 292 6.42 -8.10 -1.92
N ASN A 293 5.78 -7.11 -1.31
CA ASN A 293 5.45 -5.82 -1.93
C ASN A 293 6.47 -4.71 -1.70
N GLY A 294 7.70 -5.06 -1.33
CA GLY A 294 8.74 -4.06 -1.07
C GLY A 294 8.71 -3.50 0.36
N THR A 295 7.95 -4.14 1.26
CA THR A 295 7.81 -3.71 2.65
C THR A 295 8.18 -4.81 3.64
N LEU A 296 8.33 -4.43 4.90
CA LEU A 296 8.59 -5.27 6.05
C LEU A 296 7.58 -4.96 7.13
N THR A 297 7.20 -5.98 7.89
CA THR A 297 6.37 -5.84 9.09
C THR A 297 7.18 -6.30 10.29
N LEU A 298 7.52 -5.37 11.19
CA LEU A 298 7.96 -5.72 12.53
C LEU A 298 6.73 -5.88 13.41
N TRP A 299 6.51 -7.10 13.89
CA TRP A 299 5.43 -7.48 14.77
C TRP A 299 5.91 -7.55 16.21
N ASP A 300 5.22 -6.86 17.11
CA ASP A 300 5.41 -6.97 18.55
C ASP A 300 4.29 -7.82 19.14
N GLU A 301 4.60 -9.08 19.49
CA GLU A 301 3.61 -10.01 20.08
C GLU A 301 3.19 -9.56 21.47
N HIS A 302 4.11 -8.95 22.22
CA HIS A 302 3.82 -8.46 23.56
C HIS A 302 2.77 -7.35 23.53
N THR A 303 2.97 -6.29 22.74
CA THR A 303 2.02 -5.16 22.71
C THR A 303 0.92 -5.28 21.66
N ASN A 304 0.95 -6.33 20.83
CA ASN A 304 0.08 -6.54 19.66
C ASN A 304 0.13 -5.37 18.66
N ARG A 305 1.33 -4.80 18.49
CA ARG A 305 1.59 -3.64 17.63
C ARG A 305 2.36 -4.02 16.37
N ARG A 306 2.18 -3.25 15.30
CA ARG A 306 2.76 -3.53 13.98
C ARG A 306 3.45 -2.31 13.42
N PHE A 307 4.71 -2.47 13.08
CA PHE A 307 5.54 -1.41 12.53
C PHE A 307 5.91 -1.75 11.08
N GLY A 308 5.45 -0.95 10.13
CA GLY A 308 5.68 -1.15 8.71
C GLY A 308 6.89 -0.35 8.22
N PHE A 309 7.79 -0.99 7.47
CA PHE A 309 8.96 -0.36 6.86
C PHE A 309 9.04 -0.67 5.37
N SER A 310 9.68 0.18 4.57
CA SER A 310 10.14 -0.21 3.23
C SER A 310 11.36 -1.12 3.33
N TRP A 311 11.74 -1.81 2.25
CA TRP A 311 13.02 -2.55 2.19
C TRP A 311 14.26 -1.64 2.36
N ALA A 312 14.12 -0.32 2.22
CA ALA A 312 15.18 0.65 2.57
C ALA A 312 15.26 0.94 4.08
N GLY A 313 14.34 0.39 4.89
CA GLY A 313 14.24 0.58 6.33
C GLY A 313 13.58 1.89 6.74
N ILE A 314 12.87 2.54 5.82
CA ILE A 314 12.11 3.77 6.10
C ILE A 314 10.74 3.38 6.67
N LEU A 315 10.36 3.97 7.79
CA LEU A 315 9.06 3.74 8.43
C LEU A 315 7.93 4.26 7.53
N LEU A 316 6.88 3.46 7.34
CA LEU A 316 5.72 3.81 6.52
C LEU A 316 4.77 4.75 7.28
N ASP A 317 4.12 5.68 6.58
CA ASP A 317 3.23 6.68 7.20
C ASP A 317 2.05 6.08 7.98
N ALA A 318 1.49 4.99 7.47
CA ALA A 318 0.38 4.30 8.11
C ALA A 318 0.79 3.48 9.34
N SER A 319 2.10 3.32 9.58
CA SER A 319 2.66 2.48 10.65
C SER A 319 2.36 3.03 12.04
N ASP A 320 2.42 2.12 13.03
CA ASP A 320 2.65 2.50 14.41
C ASP A 320 4.01 3.19 14.59
N LYS A 321 4.13 3.96 15.68
CA LYS A 321 5.34 4.70 16.04
C LYS A 321 5.75 4.42 17.48
N LEU A 322 7.05 4.25 17.72
CA LEU A 322 7.63 4.36 19.05
C LEU A 322 8.10 5.80 19.21
N VAL A 323 7.31 6.62 19.89
CA VAL A 323 7.53 8.08 19.97
C VAL A 323 8.91 8.41 20.54
N ASP A 324 9.42 7.58 21.45
CA ASP A 324 10.73 7.74 22.08
C ASP A 324 11.91 7.58 21.12
N LEU A 325 11.72 6.93 19.97
CA LEU A 325 12.76 6.79 18.95
C LEU A 325 12.86 8.01 18.02
N GLY A 326 11.89 8.93 18.08
CA GLY A 326 11.84 10.13 17.26
C GLY A 326 11.29 9.92 15.84
N GLU A 327 11.06 11.03 15.13
CA GLU A 327 10.36 11.04 13.83
C GLU A 327 11.16 10.44 12.67
N HIS A 328 12.49 10.37 12.81
CA HIS A 328 13.39 9.85 11.79
C HIS A 328 13.89 8.42 12.09
N ALA A 329 13.27 7.74 13.06
CA ALA A 329 13.61 6.38 13.40
C ALA A 329 13.44 5.43 12.19
N ARG A 330 14.46 4.62 11.95
CA ARG A 330 14.49 3.62 10.87
C ARG A 330 14.42 2.22 11.43
N LEU A 331 14.29 1.21 10.57
CA LEU A 331 14.18 -0.19 10.97
C LEU A 331 15.24 -0.60 12.01
N LEU A 332 16.51 -0.23 11.82
CA LEU A 332 17.58 -0.60 12.76
C LEU A 332 17.40 0.03 14.15
N SER A 333 16.81 1.23 14.25
CA SER A 333 16.48 1.84 15.54
C SER A 333 15.44 1.01 16.29
N TYR A 334 14.46 0.46 15.57
CA TYR A 334 13.45 -0.42 16.14
C TYR A 334 14.05 -1.77 16.52
N VAL A 335 14.84 -2.40 15.64
CA VAL A 335 15.54 -3.66 15.97
C VAL A 335 16.39 -3.50 17.22
N GLN A 336 17.14 -2.40 17.34
CA GLN A 336 17.93 -2.10 18.54
C GLN A 336 17.05 -1.92 19.79
N TYR A 337 15.91 -1.25 19.67
CA TYR A 337 14.97 -1.13 20.78
C TYR A 337 14.45 -2.50 21.22
N PHE A 338 14.01 -3.33 20.28
CA PHE A 338 13.46 -4.66 20.57
C PHE A 338 14.52 -5.66 21.03
N SER A 339 15.80 -5.49 20.69
CA SER A 339 16.85 -6.41 21.13
C SER A 339 17.24 -6.23 22.60
N VAL A 340 17.00 -5.04 23.17
CA VAL A 340 17.33 -4.73 24.57
C VAL A 340 16.11 -4.45 25.45
N ARG A 341 14.89 -4.50 24.89
CA ARG A 341 13.68 -4.20 25.67
C ARG A 341 13.53 -5.20 26.82
N ALA A 342 13.10 -4.71 27.97
CA ALA A 342 12.61 -5.56 29.04
C ALA A 342 11.11 -5.79 28.84
N VAL A 343 10.72 -7.04 28.58
CA VAL A 343 9.30 -7.43 28.60
C VAL A 343 8.92 -7.68 30.06
N ILE A 344 8.10 -6.80 30.63
CA ILE A 344 7.62 -6.92 32.01
C ILE A 344 6.12 -7.25 31.95
N GLU A 345 5.78 -8.47 32.34
CA GLU A 345 4.38 -8.87 32.50
C GLU A 345 3.86 -8.38 33.85
N PHE A 346 2.84 -7.54 33.80
CA PHE A 346 2.10 -7.10 34.96
C PHE A 346 0.74 -7.77 34.96
N ASP A 347 0.21 -8.25 36.09
CA ASP A 347 -1.19 -8.71 36.16
C ASP A 347 -2.05 -7.67 36.89
N TYR A 348 -2.97 -7.06 36.14
CA TYR A 348 -3.91 -6.07 36.65
C TYR A 348 -5.15 -6.67 37.31
N SER A 349 -5.31 -8.01 37.36
CA SER A 349 -6.44 -8.67 38.01
C SER A 349 -6.64 -8.20 39.46
N SER A 350 -5.53 -8.04 40.20
CA SER A 350 -5.51 -7.55 41.59
C SER A 350 -5.83 -6.06 41.75
N LYS A 351 -5.82 -5.28 40.66
CA LYS A 351 -6.04 -3.83 40.65
C LYS A 351 -7.41 -3.41 40.12
N ILE A 352 -8.30 -4.36 39.83
CA ILE A 352 -9.59 -4.07 39.22
C ILE A 352 -10.49 -3.22 40.12
N ASP A 353 -10.51 -3.47 41.42
CA ASP A 353 -11.31 -2.65 42.35
C ASP A 353 -10.82 -1.20 42.37
N GLU A 354 -9.50 -0.98 42.26
CA GLU A 354 -8.91 0.35 42.14
C GLU A 354 -9.37 1.04 40.86
N PHE A 355 -9.30 0.36 39.70
CA PHE A 355 -9.78 0.92 38.45
C PHE A 355 -11.29 1.20 38.45
N ALA A 356 -12.09 0.30 39.02
CA ALA A 356 -13.54 0.49 39.16
C ALA A 356 -13.87 1.70 40.05
N GLN A 357 -13.11 1.92 41.13
CA GLN A 357 -13.24 3.10 41.97
C GLN A 357 -12.83 4.39 41.22
N GLN A 358 -11.72 4.36 40.49
CA GLN A 358 -11.24 5.50 39.70
C GLN A 358 -12.23 5.90 38.58
N LEU A 359 -12.91 4.93 37.98
CA LEU A 359 -13.85 5.13 36.88
C LEU A 359 -15.31 5.23 37.32
N LYS A 360 -15.58 5.34 38.63
CA LYS A 360 -16.94 5.42 39.17
C LYS A 360 -17.73 6.58 38.55
N GLY A 361 -18.84 6.23 37.89
CA GLY A 361 -19.70 7.19 37.18
C GLY A 361 -19.15 7.68 35.83
N ILE A 362 -18.12 7.00 35.29
CA ILE A 362 -17.55 7.23 33.96
C ILE A 362 -17.73 5.96 33.11
N ALA A 363 -17.30 4.82 33.65
CA ALA A 363 -17.30 3.54 32.98
C ALA A 363 -17.52 2.40 33.98
N THR A 364 -17.96 1.26 33.49
CA THR A 364 -17.99 0.00 34.26
C THR A 364 -16.78 -0.83 33.89
N VAL A 365 -16.09 -1.38 34.91
CA VAL A 365 -14.94 -2.28 34.73
C VAL A 365 -15.34 -3.68 35.19
N GLU A 366 -15.12 -4.68 34.35
CA GLU A 366 -15.46 -6.08 34.62
C GLU A 366 -14.32 -7.00 34.17
N ILE A 367 -13.98 -8.00 34.98
CA ILE A 367 -13.16 -9.13 34.52
C ILE A 367 -14.06 -10.17 33.86
N SER A 368 -13.62 -10.70 32.72
CA SER A 368 -14.17 -11.92 32.12
C SER A 368 -13.06 -12.92 31.84
N ASP A 369 -13.42 -14.11 31.40
CA ASP A 369 -12.48 -15.17 31.00
C ASP A 369 -11.46 -14.72 29.95
N THR A 370 -11.83 -13.72 29.13
CA THR A 370 -10.99 -13.16 28.06
C THR A 370 -10.16 -11.93 28.47
N GLY A 371 -10.24 -11.49 29.73
CA GLY A 371 -9.49 -10.35 30.26
C GLY A 371 -10.34 -9.27 30.92
N ILE A 372 -9.88 -8.02 30.82
CA ILE A 372 -10.47 -6.84 31.45
C ILE A 372 -11.32 -6.09 30.43
N ASN A 373 -12.60 -5.87 30.76
CA ASN A 373 -13.55 -5.12 29.94
C ASN A 373 -13.86 -3.78 30.59
N ILE A 374 -13.76 -2.71 29.80
CA ILE A 374 -14.23 -1.38 30.19
C ILE A 374 -15.38 -1.00 29.29
N ARG A 375 -16.55 -0.74 29.89
CA ARG A 375 -17.76 -0.34 29.18
C ARG A 375 -18.06 1.13 29.44
N VAL A 376 -18.21 1.91 28.38
CA VAL A 376 -18.65 3.31 28.45
C VAL A 376 -20.02 3.44 27.78
N ASN A 377 -20.90 4.21 28.41
CA ASN A 377 -22.28 4.40 27.97
C ASN A 377 -22.46 5.78 27.33
N HIS A 378 -21.69 6.14 26.29
CA HIS A 378 -22.06 7.28 25.44
C HIS A 378 -21.25 7.39 24.13
N CYS A 379 -21.89 7.83 23.05
CA CYS A 379 -21.25 8.23 21.80
C CYS A 379 -21.58 9.70 21.47
N PRO A 380 -20.71 10.67 21.81
CA PRO A 380 -21.02 12.10 21.70
C PRO A 380 -21.16 12.58 20.25
N LYS A 381 -20.58 11.88 19.27
CA LYS A 381 -20.73 12.20 17.84
C LYS A 381 -22.13 11.92 17.29
N LEU A 382 -22.89 11.02 17.92
CA LEU A 382 -24.18 10.56 17.40
C LEU A 382 -25.36 10.90 18.33
N ASN A 383 -25.10 11.32 19.58
CA ASN A 383 -26.13 11.56 20.60
C ASN A 383 -27.06 10.33 20.82
N ILE A 384 -26.46 9.14 20.79
CA ILE A 384 -27.13 7.84 21.01
C ILE A 384 -26.40 7.12 22.14
N ASN A 385 -27.16 6.47 23.03
CA ASN A 385 -26.65 5.53 24.02
C ASN A 385 -26.12 4.27 23.32
N ILE A 386 -24.89 4.34 22.82
CA ILE A 386 -24.17 3.19 22.30
C ILE A 386 -23.22 2.73 23.39
N GLN A 387 -23.47 1.54 23.92
CA GLN A 387 -22.55 0.86 24.81
C GLN A 387 -21.30 0.48 24.02
N ARG A 388 -20.17 1.13 24.31
CA ARG A 388 -18.87 0.76 23.74
C ARG A 388 -18.11 -0.07 24.76
N GLN A 389 -17.52 -1.16 24.28
CA GLN A 389 -16.72 -2.06 25.11
C GLN A 389 -15.29 -2.05 24.60
N TYR A 390 -14.36 -1.74 25.49
CA TYR A 390 -12.93 -1.82 25.26
C TYR A 390 -12.40 -3.04 26.02
N ARG A 391 -11.57 -3.85 25.36
CA ARG A 391 -11.09 -5.11 25.92
C ARG A 391 -9.58 -5.14 25.99
N PHE A 392 -9.08 -5.54 27.14
CA PHE A 392 -7.67 -5.68 27.44
C PHE A 392 -7.43 -7.08 28.00
N LEU A 393 -6.25 -7.63 27.76
CA LEU A 393 -5.76 -8.79 28.50
C LEU A 393 -5.57 -8.43 29.98
N LEU A 394 -5.40 -9.44 30.84
CA LEU A 394 -5.12 -9.21 32.26
C LEU A 394 -3.85 -8.40 32.49
N ASN A 395 -2.92 -8.44 31.55
CA ASN A 395 -1.71 -7.62 31.55
C ASN A 395 -1.86 -6.22 30.95
N GLY A 396 -3.09 -5.81 30.64
CA GLY A 396 -3.42 -4.46 30.19
C GLY A 396 -3.14 -4.19 28.71
N ILE A 397 -2.69 -5.19 27.96
CA ILE A 397 -2.51 -5.10 26.51
C ILE A 397 -3.86 -5.14 25.80
N PRO A 398 -4.14 -4.25 24.83
CA PRO A 398 -5.42 -4.24 24.13
C PRO A 398 -5.59 -5.45 23.21
N LEU A 399 -6.79 -6.04 23.22
CA LEU A 399 -7.13 -7.12 22.29
C LEU A 399 -7.35 -6.60 20.86
N TYR A 400 -7.89 -5.39 20.72
CA TYR A 400 -8.22 -4.78 19.44
C TYR A 400 -7.69 -3.34 19.34
N PRO A 401 -6.36 -3.14 19.23
CA PRO A 401 -5.75 -1.81 19.25
C PRO A 401 -6.10 -0.92 18.04
N TYR A 402 -6.59 -1.50 16.95
CA TYR A 402 -6.87 -0.80 15.69
C TYR A 402 -8.36 -0.56 15.42
N GLU A 403 -9.25 -0.88 16.36
CA GLU A 403 -10.67 -0.60 16.18
C GLU A 403 -10.95 0.91 16.09
N SER A 404 -11.92 1.28 15.26
CA SER A 404 -12.31 2.69 15.06
C SER A 404 -12.81 3.40 16.33
N ILE A 405 -13.16 2.64 17.38
CA ILE A 405 -13.58 3.17 18.66
C ILE A 405 -12.40 3.65 19.53
N VAL A 406 -11.16 3.20 19.24
CA VAL A 406 -9.95 3.56 19.99
C VAL A 406 -9.68 5.06 19.84
N PRO A 407 -9.44 5.80 20.94
CA PRO A 407 -9.11 7.22 20.86
C PRO A 407 -7.85 7.48 20.04
N GLN A 408 -7.96 8.30 18.99
CA GLN A 408 -6.83 8.59 18.09
C GLN A 408 -5.60 9.17 18.81
N VAL A 409 -5.81 9.93 19.90
CA VAL A 409 -4.70 10.47 20.71
C VAL A 409 -3.88 9.39 21.41
N LEU A 410 -4.43 8.20 21.59
CA LEU A 410 -3.76 7.05 22.19
C LEU A 410 -3.19 6.10 21.15
N LYS A 411 -3.32 6.37 19.84
CA LYS A 411 -2.94 5.44 18.76
C LYS A 411 -1.59 4.75 18.98
N TYR A 412 -0.58 5.48 19.44
CA TYR A 412 0.79 4.95 19.62
C TYR A 412 1.14 4.53 21.06
N ASN A 413 0.21 4.67 22.00
CA ASN A 413 0.39 4.31 23.40
C ASN A 413 -0.94 3.87 24.02
N TYR A 414 -1.65 2.96 23.33
CA TYR A 414 -2.95 2.48 23.76
C TYR A 414 -2.79 1.22 24.61
N ASN A 415 -3.03 1.35 25.91
CA ASN A 415 -3.04 0.25 26.89
C ASN A 415 -4.04 0.57 28.00
N LEU A 416 -4.29 -0.38 28.91
CA LEU A 416 -5.27 -0.22 29.99
C LEU A 416 -5.03 1.05 30.81
N VAL A 417 -3.79 1.30 31.24
CA VAL A 417 -3.46 2.42 32.14
C VAL A 417 -3.67 3.77 31.46
N THR A 418 -3.11 3.93 30.26
CA THR A 418 -3.26 5.16 29.46
C THR A 418 -4.71 5.41 29.07
N PHE A 419 -5.48 4.36 28.81
CA PHE A 419 -6.90 4.47 28.51
C PHE A 419 -7.72 4.89 29.73
N VAL A 420 -7.46 4.32 30.91
CA VAL A 420 -8.11 4.72 32.17
C VAL A 420 -7.84 6.21 32.44
N GLU A 421 -6.60 6.68 32.30
CA GLU A 421 -6.28 8.10 32.49
C GLU A 421 -6.96 9.00 31.45
N TRP A 422 -7.00 8.55 30.19
CA TRP A 422 -7.70 9.28 29.15
C TRP A 422 -9.21 9.41 29.45
N LEU A 423 -9.86 8.36 29.96
CA LEU A 423 -11.26 8.39 30.37
C LEU A 423 -11.50 9.40 31.51
N LYS A 424 -10.61 9.45 32.50
CA LYS A 424 -10.69 10.41 33.61
C LYS A 424 -10.63 11.85 33.10
N VAL A 425 -9.69 12.16 32.22
CA VAL A 425 -9.53 13.49 31.61
C VAL A 425 -10.71 13.85 30.72
N ASN A 426 -11.28 12.88 30.00
CA ASN A 426 -12.37 13.10 29.04
C ASN A 426 -13.76 12.78 29.59
N LYS A 427 -13.94 12.69 30.92
CA LYS A 427 -15.20 12.34 31.57
C LYS A 427 -16.41 13.09 31.00
N ALA A 428 -16.31 14.40 30.79
CA ALA A 428 -17.42 15.20 30.26
C ALA A 428 -17.88 14.78 28.85
N ARG A 429 -16.99 14.20 28.04
CA ARG A 429 -17.30 13.69 26.69
C ARG A 429 -17.84 12.26 26.70
N VAL A 430 -17.71 11.56 27.81
CA VAL A 430 -18.01 10.12 27.95
C VAL A 430 -19.20 9.87 28.89
N SER A 431 -19.51 10.82 29.78
CA SER A 431 -20.57 10.72 30.80
C SER A 431 -21.80 11.60 30.57
N GLN A 432 -21.73 12.56 29.64
CA GLN A 432 -22.93 13.09 28.95
C GLN A 432 -23.29 12.09 27.87
#